data_AF-A0A9W4PIV6-F1
#
_entry.id   AF-A0A9W4PIV6-F1
#
_cell.length_a   1.000
_cell.length_b   1.000
_cell.length_c   1.000
_cell.angle_alpha   90.00
_cell.angle_beta   90.00
_cell.angle_gamma   90.00
#
_symmetry.space_group_name_H-M   'P 1'
#
loop_
_entity.id
_entity.type
_entity.pdbx_description
1 polymer ?
#
loop_
_entity_poly.entity_id
_entity_poly.type
_entity_poly.pdbx_seq_one_letter_code
_entity_poly.pdbx_strand_id
1 'polypeptide(L)'
;MIKGNSYILVFSMLVLLTIVLVSTTPIIIKTLLALITIAFLFPVIRKLLFKDHFRKIKVAFYSSLTFTIGLFLVSIFEEPSFKLDGDFFQIILIVLFYSLMGNFFYGLPVSLIAEFISMKYFNIRFWLSGVIHIGFGLATYFIDPGGFFIFAVICSIIFFALDEITRVYSASYWTNADRVACVEQKKKRIKRN
;
A
#
# COMPACT_ATOMS: atom_id res chain seq x y z
N MET A 1 5.55 -13.63 -14.11
CA MET A 1 4.17 -13.23 -14.45
C MET A 1 3.22 -14.17 -13.71
N ILE A 2 2.77 -13.81 -12.51
CA ILE A 2 1.87 -14.66 -11.71
C ILE A 2 0.47 -14.50 -12.30
N LYS A 3 -0.06 -15.57 -12.92
CA LYS A 3 -1.44 -15.60 -13.41
C LYS A 3 -2.34 -15.38 -12.19
N GLY A 4 -3.28 -14.43 -12.26
CA GLY A 4 -4.20 -14.07 -11.15
C GLY A 4 -5.12 -15.21 -10.66
N ASN A 5 -4.90 -16.44 -11.12
CA ASN A 5 -5.56 -17.66 -10.67
C ASN A 5 -4.54 -18.80 -10.40
N SER A 6 -3.33 -18.46 -9.97
CA SER A 6 -2.34 -19.47 -9.58
C SER A 6 -2.82 -20.22 -8.34
N TYR A 7 -3.07 -21.52 -8.49
CA TYR A 7 -3.40 -22.45 -7.39
C TYR A 7 -2.40 -22.38 -6.22
N ILE A 8 -1.13 -22.11 -6.51
CA ILE A 8 -0.07 -21.90 -5.51
C ILE A 8 -0.38 -20.75 -4.56
N LEU A 9 -0.92 -19.63 -5.07
CA LEU A 9 -1.25 -18.47 -4.24
C LEU A 9 -2.47 -18.76 -3.37
N VAL A 10 -3.49 -19.42 -3.92
CA VAL A 10 -4.67 -19.85 -3.15
C VAL A 10 -4.27 -20.82 -2.04
N PHE A 11 -3.43 -21.80 -2.35
CA PHE A 11 -2.89 -22.75 -1.38
C PHE A 11 -2.09 -22.06 -0.27
N SER A 12 -1.20 -21.13 -0.63
CA SER A 12 -0.44 -20.35 0.35
C SER A 12 -1.35 -19.53 1.28
N MET A 13 -2.42 -18.91 0.75
CA MET A 13 -3.38 -18.15 1.55
C MET A 13 -4.21 -19.06 2.48
N LEU A 14 -4.55 -20.28 2.05
CA LEU A 14 -5.22 -21.26 2.91
C LEU A 14 -4.32 -21.72 4.06
N VAL A 15 -3.04 -22.00 3.79
CA VAL A 15 -2.07 -22.35 4.85
C VAL A 15 -1.92 -21.18 5.84
N LEU A 16 -1.80 -19.94 5.33
CA LEU A 16 -1.71 -18.75 6.17
C LEU A 16 -2.96 -18.58 7.03
N LEU A 17 -4.16 -18.79 6.47
CA LEU A 17 -5.42 -18.74 7.21
C LEU A 17 -5.45 -19.76 8.35
N THR A 18 -5.02 -21.00 8.10
CA THR A 18 -4.93 -22.05 9.14
C THR A 18 -3.98 -21.65 10.27
N ILE A 19 -2.81 -21.09 9.93
CA ILE A 19 -1.85 -20.59 10.92
C ILE A 19 -2.48 -19.49 11.78
N VAL A 20 -3.18 -18.54 11.16
CA VAL A 20 -3.88 -17.46 11.88
C VAL A 20 -4.97 -18.01 12.79
N LEU A 21 -5.74 -19.01 12.35
CA LEU A 21 -6.80 -19.63 13.14
C LEU A 21 -6.27 -20.41 14.35
N VAL A 22 -5.13 -21.07 14.23
CA VAL A 22 -4.47 -21.82 15.33
C VAL A 22 -3.67 -20.91 16.25
N SER A 23 -3.28 -19.71 15.79
CA SER A 23 -2.52 -18.74 16.58
C SER A 23 -3.26 -18.27 17.84
N THR A 24 -2.48 -18.11 18.92
CA THR A 24 -2.89 -17.56 20.23
C THR A 24 -2.86 -16.02 20.27
N THR A 25 -2.78 -15.36 19.11
CA THR A 25 -2.78 -13.90 19.02
C THR A 25 -4.08 -13.26 19.55
N PRO A 26 -4.02 -12.01 20.03
CA PRO A 26 -5.20 -11.29 20.52
C PRO A 26 -6.34 -11.29 19.49
N ILE A 27 -7.58 -11.41 19.99
CA ILE A 27 -8.77 -11.62 19.16
C ILE A 27 -8.90 -10.59 18.03
N ILE A 28 -8.59 -9.32 18.32
CA ILE A 28 -8.68 -8.19 17.38
C ILE A 28 -7.70 -8.37 16.21
N ILE A 29 -6.43 -8.63 16.52
CA ILE A 29 -5.38 -8.82 15.51
C ILE A 29 -5.68 -10.06 14.67
N LYS A 30 -6.13 -11.14 15.32
CA LYS A 30 -6.52 -12.39 14.67
C LYS A 30 -7.66 -12.18 13.69
N THR A 31 -8.72 -11.47 14.08
CA THR A 31 -9.84 -11.16 13.19
C THR A 31 -9.41 -10.29 12.01
N LEU A 32 -8.56 -9.28 12.21
CA LEU A 32 -8.03 -8.50 11.10
C LEU A 32 -7.25 -9.40 10.13
N LEU A 33 -6.26 -10.16 10.61
CA LEU A 33 -5.43 -11.03 9.76
C LEU A 33 -6.25 -12.08 8.99
N ALA A 34 -7.28 -12.65 9.63
CA ALA A 34 -8.23 -13.55 9.00
C ALA A 34 -9.02 -12.84 7.88
N LEU A 35 -9.44 -11.60 8.10
CA LEU A 35 -10.16 -10.81 7.11
C LEU A 35 -9.28 -10.50 5.88
N ILE A 36 -7.99 -10.18 6.05
CA ILE A 36 -7.05 -10.02 4.93
C ILE A 36 -6.90 -11.32 4.14
N THR A 37 -6.66 -12.43 4.82
CA THR A 37 -6.44 -13.72 4.15
C THR A 37 -7.66 -14.11 3.33
N ILE A 38 -8.85 -13.94 3.89
CA ILE A 38 -10.12 -14.14 3.19
C ILE A 38 -10.29 -13.15 2.02
N ALA A 39 -9.97 -11.86 2.19
CA ALA A 39 -10.02 -10.88 1.10
C ALA A 39 -9.12 -11.27 -0.08
N PHE A 40 -7.93 -11.81 0.19
CA PHE A 40 -6.99 -12.30 -0.84
C PHE A 40 -7.40 -13.62 -1.50
N LEU A 41 -8.27 -14.41 -0.86
CA LEU A 41 -8.89 -15.58 -1.46
C LEU A 41 -9.85 -15.20 -2.60
N PHE A 42 -10.49 -14.03 -2.54
CA PHE A 42 -11.39 -13.57 -3.60
C PHE A 42 -10.63 -13.19 -4.88
N PRO A 43 -10.94 -13.82 -6.03
CA PRO A 43 -10.24 -13.56 -7.28
C PRO A 43 -10.45 -12.13 -7.80
N VAL A 44 -11.56 -11.49 -7.44
CA VAL A 44 -11.88 -10.10 -7.83
C VAL A 44 -10.90 -9.13 -7.19
N ILE A 45 -10.70 -9.22 -5.87
CA ILE A 45 -9.75 -8.38 -5.12
C ILE A 45 -8.34 -8.62 -5.63
N ARG A 46 -7.98 -9.89 -5.85
CA ARG A 46 -6.69 -10.27 -6.40
C ARG A 46 -6.43 -9.69 -7.79
N LYS A 47 -7.41 -9.76 -8.70
CA LYS A 47 -7.31 -9.18 -10.05
C LYS A 47 -7.20 -7.67 -10.00
N LEU A 48 -7.93 -7.01 -9.08
CA LEU A 48 -7.89 -5.57 -8.87
C LEU A 48 -6.53 -5.12 -8.31
N LEU A 49 -5.98 -5.85 -7.33
CA LEU A 49 -4.66 -5.61 -6.74
C LEU A 49 -3.50 -5.81 -7.71
N PHE A 50 -3.59 -6.82 -8.59
CA PHE A 50 -2.53 -7.17 -9.54
C PHE A 50 -2.65 -6.47 -10.89
N LYS A 51 -3.72 -5.69 -11.12
CA LYS A 51 -3.94 -4.97 -12.37
C LYS A 51 -2.76 -4.07 -12.76
N ASP A 52 -2.17 -3.39 -11.78
CA ASP A 52 -1.11 -2.39 -11.99
C ASP A 52 0.28 -2.88 -11.52
N HIS A 53 0.71 -4.10 -11.88
CA HIS A 53 2.06 -4.61 -11.52
C HIS A 53 2.41 -4.51 -10.01
N PHE A 54 1.44 -4.78 -9.13
CA PHE A 54 1.59 -4.66 -7.67
C PHE A 54 1.88 -3.22 -7.18
N ARG A 55 1.65 -2.19 -8.01
CA ARG A 55 1.92 -0.78 -7.68
C ARG A 55 1.34 -0.39 -6.32
N LYS A 56 0.06 -0.65 -6.08
CA LYS A 56 -0.62 -0.28 -4.83
C LYS A 56 -0.11 -1.04 -3.61
N ILE A 57 0.25 -2.31 -3.77
CA ILE A 57 0.84 -3.13 -2.70
C ILE A 57 2.21 -2.56 -2.32
N LYS A 58 3.02 -2.17 -3.31
CA LYS A 58 4.31 -1.51 -3.07
C LYS A 58 4.13 -0.18 -2.35
N VAL A 59 3.17 0.64 -2.79
CA VAL A 59 2.85 1.92 -2.14
C VAL A 59 2.42 1.72 -0.68
N ALA A 60 1.56 0.73 -0.39
CA ALA A 60 1.16 0.40 0.98
C ALA A 60 2.35 -0.04 1.85
N PHE A 61 3.29 -0.79 1.27
CA PHE A 61 4.52 -1.19 1.97
C PHE A 61 5.47 0.00 2.22
N TYR A 62 5.76 0.79 1.18
CA TYR A 62 6.65 1.94 1.28
C TYR A 62 6.08 3.02 2.20
N SER A 63 4.78 3.29 2.17
CA SER A 63 4.14 4.25 3.09
C SER A 63 4.29 3.82 4.54
N SER A 64 4.11 2.53 4.83
CA SER A 64 4.29 1.99 6.19
C SER A 64 5.74 2.11 6.67
N LEU A 65 6.70 1.84 5.77
CA LEU A 65 8.12 1.98 6.06
C LEU A 65 8.51 3.45 6.28
N THR A 66 8.07 4.36 5.40
CA THR A 66 8.32 5.79 5.51
C THR A 66 7.73 6.36 6.79
N PHE A 67 6.51 5.96 7.17
CA PHE A 67 5.90 6.38 8.42
C PHE A 67 6.71 5.92 9.64
N THR A 68 7.12 4.65 9.66
CA THR A 68 7.92 4.08 10.76
C THR A 68 9.27 4.79 10.89
N ILE A 69 9.97 5.00 9.76
CA ILE A 69 11.24 5.75 9.74
C ILE A 69 11.03 7.21 10.16
N GLY A 70 9.93 7.83 9.73
CA GLY A 70 9.61 9.21 10.08
C GLY A 70 9.39 9.39 11.58
N LEU A 71 8.60 8.51 12.20
CA LEU A 71 8.42 8.51 13.65
C LEU A 71 9.75 8.27 14.38
N PHE A 72 10.54 7.33 13.89
CA PHE A 72 11.85 7.04 14.45
C PHE A 72 12.79 8.26 14.43
N LEU A 73 12.85 8.98 13.31
CA LEU A 73 13.66 10.19 13.20
C LEU A 73 13.21 11.27 14.19
N VAL A 74 11.90 11.48 14.34
CA VAL A 74 11.36 12.45 15.33
C VAL A 74 11.79 12.07 16.74
N SER A 75 11.70 10.79 17.12
CA SER A 75 12.13 10.31 18.44
C SER A 75 13.61 10.54 18.73
N ILE A 76 14.49 10.44 17.72
CA ILE A 76 15.93 10.74 17.88
C ILE A 76 16.16 12.24 18.13
N PHE A 77 15.40 13.12 17.47
CA PHE A 77 15.55 14.56 17.61
C PHE A 77 15.04 15.09 18.96
N GLU A 78 13.99 14.48 19.50
CA GLU A 78 13.43 14.88 20.79
C GLU A 78 14.28 14.42 21.98
N GLU A 79 14.83 13.21 21.95
CA GLU A 79 15.69 12.68 23.01
C GLU A 79 17.04 12.15 22.48
N PRO A 80 18.09 12.98 22.42
CA PRO A 80 19.39 12.58 21.87
C PRO A 80 20.16 11.57 22.73
N SER A 81 19.72 11.29 23.96
CA SER A 81 20.25 10.22 24.83
C SER A 81 19.65 8.84 24.53
N PHE A 82 19.15 8.64 23.32
CA PHE A 82 18.47 7.43 22.88
C PHE A 82 19.42 6.22 22.86
N LYS A 83 19.11 5.17 23.63
CA LYS A 83 19.84 3.89 23.59
C LYS A 83 19.15 2.92 22.63
N LEU A 84 19.92 2.36 21.70
CA LEU A 84 19.48 1.28 20.81
C LEU A 84 19.48 -0.05 21.57
N ASP A 85 18.47 -0.24 22.43
CA ASP A 85 18.27 -1.48 23.19
C ASP A 85 17.22 -2.40 22.53
N GLY A 86 17.09 -3.63 23.03
CA GLY A 86 16.16 -4.64 22.49
C GLY A 86 14.69 -4.20 22.50
N ASP A 87 14.27 -3.47 23.55
CA ASP A 87 12.91 -2.92 23.69
C ASP A 87 12.59 -1.93 22.56
N PHE A 88 13.60 -1.19 22.10
CA PHE A 88 13.42 -0.23 21.04
C PHE A 88 13.17 -0.89 19.68
N PHE A 89 13.91 -1.97 19.40
CA PHE A 89 13.68 -2.77 18.20
C PHE A 89 12.26 -3.36 18.21
N GLN A 90 11.78 -3.79 19.38
CA GLN A 90 10.42 -4.27 19.54
C GLN A 90 9.37 -3.18 19.26
N ILE A 91 9.58 -1.95 19.73
CA ILE A 91 8.69 -0.81 19.44
C ILE A 91 8.66 -0.51 17.93
N ILE A 92 9.81 -0.47 17.25
CA ILE A 92 9.86 -0.25 15.80
C ILE A 92 9.06 -1.33 15.05
N LEU A 93 9.23 -2.60 15.42
CA LEU A 93 8.49 -3.69 14.81
C LEU A 93 6.98 -3.57 15.04
N ILE A 94 6.57 -3.19 16.26
CA ILE A 94 5.16 -2.96 16.59
C ILE A 94 4.58 -1.83 15.72
N VAL A 95 5.26 -0.68 15.65
CA VAL A 95 4.83 0.47 14.84
C VAL A 95 4.75 0.11 13.36
N LEU A 96 5.77 -0.59 12.85
CA LEU A 96 5.77 -1.08 11.47
C LEU A 96 4.60 -2.01 11.20
N PHE A 97 4.32 -2.96 12.10
CA PHE A 97 3.23 -3.92 11.95
C PHE A 97 1.86 -3.23 11.96
N TYR A 98 1.61 -2.32 12.90
CA TYR A 98 0.36 -1.57 12.94
C TYR A 98 0.19 -0.64 11.74
N SER A 99 1.26 0.03 11.28
CA SER A 99 1.23 0.85 10.08
C SER A 99 0.96 0.03 8.82
N LEU A 100 1.60 -1.14 8.70
CA LEU A 100 1.33 -2.10 7.63
C LEU A 100 -0.13 -2.52 7.63
N MET A 101 -0.67 -2.92 8.78
CA MET A 101 -2.08 -3.26 8.89
C MET A 101 -2.95 -2.07 8.46
N GLY A 102 -2.79 -0.88 9.05
CA GLY A 102 -3.59 0.29 8.70
C GLY A 102 -3.57 0.62 7.20
N ASN A 103 -2.39 0.62 6.58
CA ASN A 103 -2.25 0.91 5.16
C ASN A 103 -2.81 -0.19 4.25
N PHE A 104 -2.77 -1.46 4.64
CA PHE A 104 -3.36 -2.56 3.87
C PHE A 104 -4.88 -2.67 4.07
N PHE A 105 -5.40 -2.51 5.29
CA PHE A 105 -6.83 -2.60 5.60
C PHE A 105 -7.62 -1.37 5.17
N TYR A 106 -7.00 -0.19 5.29
CA TYR A 106 -7.71 1.06 5.09
C TYR A 106 -7.12 1.86 3.92
N GLY A 107 -5.81 2.11 3.92
CA GLY A 107 -5.16 2.91 2.86
C GLY A 107 -5.35 2.33 1.46
N LEU A 108 -5.21 1.01 1.32
CA LEU A 108 -5.29 0.34 0.03
C LEU A 108 -6.71 0.34 -0.55
N PRO A 109 -7.78 -0.04 0.17
CA PRO A 109 -9.15 0.11 -0.31
C PRO A 109 -9.50 1.56 -0.66
N VAL A 110 -9.08 2.52 0.17
CA VAL A 110 -9.30 3.95 -0.09
C VAL A 110 -8.61 4.38 -1.39
N SER A 111 -7.36 3.95 -1.64
CA SER A 111 -6.66 4.23 -2.90
C SER A 111 -7.36 3.60 -4.11
N LEU A 112 -7.91 2.39 -3.98
CA LEU A 112 -8.69 1.76 -5.05
C LEU A 112 -9.96 2.55 -5.37
N ILE A 113 -10.69 3.01 -4.35
CA ILE A 113 -11.88 3.85 -4.50
C ILE A 113 -11.51 5.20 -5.12
N ALA A 114 -10.45 5.84 -4.63
CA ALA A 114 -9.94 7.11 -5.14
C ALA A 114 -9.58 7.01 -6.63
N GLU A 115 -8.94 5.92 -7.04
CA GLU A 115 -8.62 5.68 -8.44
C GLU A 115 -9.86 5.43 -9.29
N PHE A 116 -10.80 4.64 -8.81
CA PHE A 116 -12.04 4.35 -9.52
C PHE A 116 -12.87 5.63 -9.77
N ILE A 117 -12.99 6.50 -8.77
CA ILE A 117 -13.72 7.76 -8.89
C ILE A 117 -12.95 8.76 -9.76
N SER A 118 -11.64 8.86 -9.57
CA SER A 118 -10.81 9.83 -10.29
C SER A 118 -10.60 9.49 -11.78
N MET A 119 -10.75 8.23 -12.18
CA MET A 119 -10.80 7.83 -13.60
C MET A 119 -11.92 8.52 -14.38
N LYS A 120 -12.99 8.98 -13.71
CA LYS A 120 -14.10 9.70 -14.37
C LYS A 120 -13.75 11.16 -14.69
N TYR A 121 -12.73 11.73 -14.03
CA TYR A 121 -12.39 13.14 -14.12
C TYR A 121 -10.88 13.37 -14.32
N PHE A 122 -10.41 13.27 -15.57
CA PHE A 122 -8.98 13.37 -15.90
C PHE A 122 -8.30 14.68 -15.47
N ASN A 123 -8.97 15.83 -15.60
CA ASN A 123 -8.37 17.15 -15.29
C ASN A 123 -8.22 17.44 -13.80
N ILE A 124 -9.05 16.85 -12.94
CA ILE A 124 -9.03 17.09 -11.47
C ILE A 124 -8.62 15.84 -10.69
N ARG A 125 -8.05 14.85 -11.39
CA ARG A 125 -7.73 13.53 -10.85
C ARG A 125 -6.87 13.60 -9.58
N PHE A 126 -5.86 14.47 -9.59
CA PHE A 126 -4.94 14.71 -8.47
C PHE A 126 -5.68 15.24 -7.24
N TRP A 127 -6.44 16.33 -7.41
CA TRP A 127 -7.21 16.95 -6.34
C TRP A 127 -8.25 16.00 -5.75
N LEU A 128 -8.98 15.28 -6.61
CA LEU A 128 -10.02 14.36 -6.17
C LEU A 128 -9.42 13.18 -5.38
N SER A 129 -8.29 12.64 -5.84
CA SER A 129 -7.59 11.57 -5.14
C SER A 129 -7.06 12.06 -3.78
N GLY A 130 -6.53 13.28 -3.71
CA GLY A 130 -6.05 13.87 -2.45
C GLY A 130 -7.16 14.10 -1.44
N VAL A 131 -8.30 14.66 -1.88
CA VAL A 131 -9.48 14.87 -1.02
C VAL A 131 -10.01 13.54 -0.50
N ILE A 132 -10.03 12.49 -1.31
CA ILE A 132 -10.48 11.16 -0.85
C ILE A 132 -9.50 10.59 0.19
N HIS A 133 -8.19 10.62 -0.05
CA HIS A 133 -7.23 10.09 0.93
C HIS A 133 -7.26 10.88 2.23
N ILE A 134 -7.13 12.20 2.18
CA ILE A 134 -7.14 13.06 3.37
C ILE A 134 -8.51 12.99 4.06
N GLY A 135 -9.61 12.99 3.29
CA GLY A 135 -10.96 12.89 3.83
C GLY A 135 -11.23 11.58 4.55
N PHE A 136 -10.80 10.44 3.98
CA PHE A 136 -10.86 9.16 4.69
C PHE A 136 -9.87 9.11 5.86
N GLY A 137 -8.71 9.74 5.77
CA GLY A 137 -7.79 9.89 6.90
C GLY A 137 -8.47 10.62 8.08
N LEU A 138 -9.10 11.76 7.81
CA LEU A 138 -9.85 12.53 8.79
C LEU A 138 -11.10 11.80 9.28
N ALA A 139 -11.74 10.97 8.46
CA ALA A 139 -12.91 10.20 8.87
C ALA A 139 -12.60 9.25 10.04
N THR A 140 -11.34 8.85 10.23
CA THR A 140 -10.93 8.05 11.40
C THR A 140 -11.13 8.78 12.73
N TYR A 141 -11.17 10.12 12.73
CA TYR A 141 -11.50 10.93 13.91
C TYR A 141 -12.90 10.60 14.47
N PHE A 142 -13.87 10.28 13.60
CA PHE A 142 -15.22 9.92 14.05
C PHE A 142 -15.29 8.53 14.69
N ILE A 143 -14.29 7.67 14.44
CA ILE A 143 -14.24 6.30 14.94
C ILE A 143 -13.46 6.27 16.26
N ASP A 144 -12.32 6.96 16.32
CA ASP A 144 -11.48 7.03 17.51
C ASP A 144 -10.97 8.47 17.74
N PRO A 145 -11.71 9.29 18.50
CA PRO A 145 -11.30 10.65 18.84
C PRO A 145 -10.14 10.70 19.84
N GLY A 146 -9.67 9.56 20.38
CA GLY A 146 -8.67 9.45 21.44
C GLY A 146 -7.23 9.82 21.07
N GLY A 147 -7.00 10.42 19.89
CA GLY A 147 -5.69 10.92 19.46
C GLY A 147 -4.97 10.06 18.42
N PHE A 148 -5.38 8.81 18.21
CA PHE A 148 -4.79 7.94 17.18
C PHE A 148 -5.10 8.38 15.73
N PHE A 149 -6.13 9.22 15.54
CA PHE A 149 -6.51 9.74 14.23
C PHE A 149 -5.39 10.57 13.57
N ILE A 150 -4.53 11.25 14.35
CA ILE A 150 -3.44 12.07 13.79
C ILE A 150 -2.47 11.17 13.01
N PHE A 151 -2.11 10.01 13.57
CA PHE A 151 -1.26 9.05 12.89
C PHE A 151 -1.93 8.48 11.63
N ALA A 152 -3.24 8.25 11.67
CA ALA A 152 -3.99 7.79 10.50
C ALA A 152 -4.02 8.85 9.37
N VAL A 153 -4.17 10.12 9.71
CA VAL A 153 -4.11 11.25 8.75
C VAL A 153 -2.71 11.34 8.14
N ILE A 154 -1.65 11.27 8.95
CA ILE A 154 -0.26 11.29 8.46
C ILE A 154 0.00 10.12 7.52
N CYS A 155 -0.38 8.89 7.91
CA CYS A 155 -0.29 7.71 7.05
C CYS A 155 -1.03 7.93 5.72
N SER A 156 -2.22 8.52 5.75
CA SER A 156 -3.00 8.77 4.54
C SER A 156 -2.34 9.79 3.60
N ILE A 157 -1.74 10.85 4.15
CA ILE A 157 -0.97 11.84 3.37
C ILE A 157 0.25 11.18 2.71
N ILE A 158 1.03 10.41 3.48
CA ILE A 158 2.21 9.69 2.97
C ILE A 158 1.78 8.69 1.88
N PHE A 159 0.70 7.94 2.12
CA PHE A 159 0.16 6.99 1.16
C PHE A 159 -0.23 7.68 -0.15
N PHE A 160 -0.98 8.79 -0.06
CA PHE A 160 -1.38 9.57 -1.23
C PHE A 160 -0.17 10.07 -2.02
N ALA A 161 0.82 10.67 -1.34
CA ALA A 161 2.03 11.17 -1.98
C ALA A 161 2.77 10.05 -2.73
N LEU A 162 2.97 8.89 -2.09
CA LEU A 162 3.63 7.75 -2.72
C LEU A 162 2.80 7.11 -3.84
N ASP A 163 1.47 7.05 -3.71
CA ASP A 163 0.58 6.52 -4.77
C ASP A 163 0.71 7.36 -6.04
N GLU A 164 0.71 8.69 -5.89
CA GLU A 164 0.80 9.62 -7.01
C GLU A 164 2.21 9.64 -7.62
N ILE A 165 3.26 9.68 -6.80
CA ILE A 165 4.65 9.58 -7.28
C ILE A 165 4.81 8.30 -8.10
N THR A 166 4.39 7.15 -7.56
CA THR A 166 4.53 5.87 -8.25
C THR A 166 3.68 5.81 -9.52
N ARG A 167 2.53 6.49 -9.56
CA ARG A 167 1.70 6.64 -10.76
C ARG A 167 2.41 7.45 -11.85
N VAL A 168 3.01 8.59 -11.51
CA VAL A 168 3.78 9.44 -12.44
C VAL A 168 4.97 8.67 -13.01
N TYR A 169 5.73 7.97 -12.16
CA TYR A 169 6.84 7.12 -12.62
C TYR A 169 6.37 5.99 -13.54
N SER A 170 5.24 5.34 -13.21
CA SER A 170 4.68 4.28 -14.06
C SER A 170 4.31 4.83 -15.45
N ALA A 171 3.66 5.99 -15.53
CA ALA A 171 3.30 6.63 -16.80
C ALA A 171 4.55 7.01 -17.65
N SER A 172 5.62 7.49 -16.99
CA SER A 172 6.88 7.80 -17.67
C SER A 172 7.62 6.55 -18.17
N TYR A 173 7.51 5.42 -17.46
CA TYR A 173 8.14 4.17 -17.89
C TYR A 173 7.49 3.60 -19.16
N TRP A 174 6.16 3.64 -19.26
CA TRP A 174 5.45 3.16 -20.46
C TRP A 174 5.77 4.01 -21.68
N THR A 175 5.74 5.35 -21.56
CA THR A 175 6.10 6.25 -22.67
C THR A 175 7.54 6.06 -23.16
N ASN A 176 8.47 5.71 -22.28
CA ASN A 176 9.85 5.41 -22.68
C ASN A 176 9.99 4.00 -23.27
N ALA A 177 9.32 2.99 -22.70
CA ALA A 177 9.32 1.63 -23.25
C ALA A 177 8.69 1.57 -24.65
N ASP A 178 7.59 2.29 -24.86
CA ASP A 178 6.90 2.39 -26.16
C ASP A 178 7.77 3.11 -27.20
N ARG A 179 8.49 4.16 -26.79
CA ARG A 179 9.47 4.83 -27.67
C ARG A 179 10.62 3.90 -28.05
N VAL A 180 11.17 3.14 -27.10
CA VAL A 180 12.25 2.18 -27.36
C VAL A 180 11.77 1.06 -28.29
N ALA A 181 10.58 0.50 -28.04
CA ALA A 181 9.98 -0.53 -28.88
C ALA A 181 9.71 -0.02 -30.32
N CYS A 182 9.23 1.23 -30.46
CA CYS A 182 9.03 1.87 -31.76
C CYS A 182 10.35 2.06 -32.54
N VAL A 183 11.41 2.54 -31.86
CA VAL A 183 12.75 2.68 -32.46
C VAL A 183 13.29 1.33 -32.90
N GLU A 184 13.12 0.29 -32.09
CA GLU A 184 13.62 -1.04 -32.38
C GLU A 184 12.87 -1.73 -33.53
N GLN A 185 11.56 -1.50 -33.66
CA GLN A 185 10.79 -1.91 -34.83
C GLN A 185 11.21 -1.17 -36.10
N LYS A 186 11.48 0.14 -36.03
CA LYS A 186 12.02 0.91 -37.18
C LYS A 186 13.38 0.37 -37.62
N LYS A 187 14.28 0.07 -36.68
CA LYS A 187 15.61 -0.48 -36.96
C LYS A 187 15.54 -1.85 -37.64
N LYS A 188 14.58 -2.69 -37.24
CA LYS A 188 14.31 -4.01 -37.86
C LYS A 188 13.68 -3.90 -39.26
N ARG A 189 12.94 -2.84 -39.58
CA ARG A 189 12.44 -2.58 -40.95
C ARG A 189 13.54 -2.10 -41.89
N ILE A 190 14.42 -1.21 -41.43
CA ILE A 190 15.53 -0.69 -42.25
C ILE A 190 16.54 -1.79 -42.61
N LYS A 191 16.78 -2.76 -41.73
CA LYS A 191 17.65 -3.91 -42.02
C LYS A 191 17.05 -4.96 -42.98
N ARG A 192 15.78 -4.84 -43.34
CA ARG A 192 15.05 -5.81 -44.18
C ARG A 192 14.81 -5.33 -45.61
N ASN A 193 15.15 -4.08 -45.91
CA ASN A 193 15.22 -3.50 -47.25
C ASN A 193 16.69 -3.30 -47.63
#